data_AF-A0A935RQP2-F1
#
_entry.id   AF-A0A935RQP2-F1
#
_cell.length_a   1.000
_cell.length_b   1.000
_cell.length_c   1.000
_cell.angle_alpha   90.00
_cell.angle_beta   90.00
_cell.angle_gamma   90.00
#
_symmetry.space_group_name_H-M   'P 1'
#
loop_
_entity.id
_entity.type
_entity.pdbx_description
1 polymer ?
#
loop_
_entity_poly.entity_id
_entity_poly.type
_entity_poly.pdbx_seq_one_letter_code
_entity_poly.pdbx_strand_id
1 'polypeptide(L)'
;MSTPKQLVNNAVETKLPKPLVHEMQKKYGTDFSDIKIYQSHAPTLQNAQSFVDGNDIHFAPGAFDPHSDTGRELIGHELAHVVQQRGGVPAAQSESLINESTNNSSNDNNN
;
A
#
# COMPACT_ATOMS: atom_id res chain seq x y z
N MET A 1 -38.49 19.59 -6.11
CA MET A 1 -37.63 19.03 -7.18
C MET A 1 -36.34 19.82 -7.24
N SER A 2 -35.19 19.12 -7.32
CA SER A 2 -33.85 19.57 -7.72
C SER A 2 -32.75 19.15 -6.73
N THR A 3 -32.21 17.95 -6.95
CA THR A 3 -30.82 17.64 -6.63
C THR A 3 -30.24 16.81 -7.76
N PRO A 4 -29.37 17.39 -8.61
CA PRO A 4 -28.50 16.60 -9.46
C PRO A 4 -27.21 16.30 -8.67
N LYS A 5 -27.06 15.06 -8.19
CA LYS A 5 -25.76 14.50 -7.76
C LYS A 5 -25.49 13.22 -8.54
N GLN A 6 -25.31 13.39 -9.85
CA GLN A 6 -24.74 12.36 -10.72
C GLN A 6 -23.21 12.52 -10.69
N LEU A 7 -22.54 12.02 -9.65
CA LEU A 7 -21.10 11.69 -9.72
C LEU A 7 -20.60 10.85 -8.51
N VAL A 8 -21.26 9.77 -8.10
CA VAL A 8 -20.76 8.96 -6.96
C VAL A 8 -20.89 7.44 -7.12
N ASN A 9 -20.83 6.86 -8.31
CA ASN A 9 -21.14 5.42 -8.46
C ASN A 9 -20.09 4.65 -9.28
N ASN A 10 -18.83 4.56 -8.85
CA ASN A 10 -17.92 3.57 -9.47
C ASN A 10 -16.80 2.99 -8.60
N ALA A 11 -16.61 3.41 -7.35
CA ALA A 11 -15.75 2.68 -6.42
C ALA A 11 -16.59 1.62 -5.70
N VAL A 12 -16.47 0.36 -6.12
CA VAL A 12 -17.07 -0.75 -5.37
C VAL A 12 -16.24 -0.94 -4.11
N GLU A 13 -16.77 -0.51 -2.95
CA GLU A 13 -16.19 -0.86 -1.65
C GLU A 13 -16.23 -2.38 -1.54
N THR A 14 -15.05 -2.99 -1.59
CA THR A 14 -14.88 -4.42 -1.43
C THR A 14 -14.24 -4.63 -0.08
N LYS A 15 -14.90 -5.37 0.80
CA LYS A 15 -14.28 -5.74 2.07
C LYS A 15 -13.32 -6.89 1.84
N LEU A 16 -12.16 -6.86 2.47
CA LEU A 16 -11.28 -8.02 2.48
C LEU A 16 -12.05 -9.26 2.96
N PRO A 17 -11.84 -10.43 2.35
CA PRO A 17 -12.39 -11.67 2.87
C PRO A 17 -11.94 -11.85 4.32
N LYS A 18 -12.91 -11.96 5.25
CA LYS A 18 -12.66 -12.22 6.66
C LYS A 18 -11.58 -13.28 6.95
N PRO A 19 -11.53 -14.44 6.25
CA PRO A 19 -10.46 -15.41 6.48
C PRO A 19 -9.06 -14.87 6.16
N LEU A 20 -8.92 -14.07 5.10
CA LEU A 20 -7.64 -13.46 4.71
C LEU A 20 -7.21 -12.38 5.72
N VAL A 21 -8.15 -11.55 6.18
CA VAL A 21 -7.90 -10.56 7.25
C VAL A 21 -7.37 -11.27 8.49
N HIS A 22 -8.03 -12.33 8.93
CA HIS A 22 -7.66 -13.06 10.14
C HIS A 22 -6.28 -13.74 10.03
N GLU A 23 -5.96 -14.30 8.86
CA GLU A 23 -4.64 -14.85 8.57
C GLU A 23 -3.56 -13.76 8.68
N MET A 24 -3.77 -12.61 8.04
CA MET A 24 -2.81 -11.53 8.03
C MET A 24 -2.67 -10.88 9.42
N GLN A 25 -3.77 -10.71 10.17
CA GLN A 25 -3.74 -10.23 11.55
C GLN A 25 -2.83 -11.11 12.43
N LYS A 26 -2.92 -12.44 12.29
CA LYS A 26 -2.03 -13.36 13.00
C LYS A 26 -0.58 -13.25 12.57
N LYS A 27 -0.31 -13.07 11.27
CA LYS A 27 1.06 -12.95 10.73
C LYS A 27 1.75 -11.67 11.18
N TYR A 28 1.04 -10.55 11.21
CA TYR A 28 1.60 -9.24 11.53
C TYR A 28 1.34 -8.79 12.98
N GLY A 29 0.52 -9.51 13.75
CA GLY A 29 0.16 -9.14 15.12
C GLY A 29 -0.58 -7.80 15.23
N THR A 30 -1.23 -7.35 14.14
CA THR A 30 -1.87 -6.04 14.01
C THR A 30 -3.33 -6.22 13.61
N ASP A 31 -4.23 -5.36 14.08
CA ASP A 31 -5.63 -5.40 13.68
C ASP A 31 -5.84 -4.81 12.27
N PHE A 32 -6.46 -5.57 11.37
CA PHE A 32 -6.78 -5.13 10.01
C PHE A 32 -8.29 -5.08 9.75
N SER A 33 -9.11 -5.13 10.80
CA SER A 33 -10.57 -5.14 10.72
C SER A 33 -11.12 -3.82 10.17
N ASP A 34 -10.38 -2.74 10.40
CA ASP A 34 -10.72 -1.39 9.93
C ASP A 34 -10.23 -1.09 8.49
N ILE A 35 -9.60 -2.06 7.82
CA ILE A 35 -9.10 -1.86 6.45
C ILE A 35 -10.24 -1.99 5.44
N LYS A 36 -10.31 -1.04 4.51
CA LYS A 36 -11.27 -1.04 3.41
C LYS A 36 -10.54 -1.10 2.08
N ILE A 37 -11.06 -1.89 1.15
CA ILE A 37 -10.54 -1.95 -0.21
C ILE A 37 -11.50 -1.25 -1.16
N TYR A 38 -10.94 -0.42 -2.04
CA TYR A 38 -11.66 0.22 -3.12
C TYR A 38 -11.02 -0.15 -4.45
N GLN A 39 -11.83 -0.59 -5.40
CA GLN A 39 -11.39 -0.69 -6.78
C GLN A 39 -11.69 0.64 -7.48
N SER A 40 -10.66 1.33 -7.96
CA SER A 40 -10.80 2.60 -8.68
C SER A 40 -9.70 2.78 -9.72
N HIS A 41 -9.89 3.72 -10.65
CA HIS A 41 -8.85 4.08 -11.62
C HIS A 41 -7.79 5.03 -11.03
N ALA A 42 -7.88 5.40 -9.75
CA ALA A 42 -6.94 6.34 -9.12
C ALA A 42 -5.48 5.85 -9.14
N PRO A 43 -5.15 4.57 -8.88
CA PRO A 43 -3.78 4.07 -9.00
C PRO A 43 -3.25 4.16 -10.43
N THR A 44 -4.10 3.92 -11.43
CA THR A 44 -3.70 3.94 -12.85
C THR A 44 -3.27 5.31 -13.33
N LEU A 45 -3.82 6.39 -12.75
CA LEU A 45 -3.42 7.77 -13.04
C LEU A 45 -1.98 8.07 -12.59
N GLN A 46 -1.46 7.29 -11.63
CA GLN A 46 -0.10 7.42 -11.09
C GLN A 46 0.82 6.30 -11.60
N ASN A 47 0.40 5.54 -12.61
CA ASN A 47 1.10 4.34 -13.10
C ASN A 47 1.36 3.29 -11.99
N ALA A 48 0.47 3.22 -10.99
CA ALA A 48 0.54 2.27 -9.90
C ALA A 48 -0.57 1.21 -10.03
N GLN A 49 -0.32 0.01 -9.49
CA GLN A 49 -1.32 -1.06 -9.42
C GLN A 49 -2.20 -0.95 -8.17
N SER A 50 -1.64 -0.39 -7.10
CA SER A 50 -2.30 -0.17 -5.81
C SER A 50 -1.63 0.97 -5.04
N PHE A 51 -2.35 1.55 -4.07
CA PHE A 51 -1.76 2.41 -3.05
C PHE A 51 -2.54 2.34 -1.74
N VAL A 52 -1.87 2.68 -0.64
CA VAL A 52 -2.43 2.73 0.72
C VAL A 52 -2.54 4.17 1.20
N ASP A 53 -3.74 4.55 1.65
CA ASP A 53 -4.02 5.81 2.32
C ASP A 53 -4.57 5.51 3.74
N GLY A 54 -3.64 5.34 4.69
CA GLY A 54 -3.94 5.03 6.09
C GLY A 54 -4.61 3.67 6.29
N ASN A 55 -5.94 3.64 6.27
CA ASN A 55 -6.76 2.44 6.42
C ASN A 55 -7.44 2.01 5.12
N ASP A 56 -7.39 2.85 4.10
CA ASP A 56 -8.05 2.64 2.83
C ASP A 56 -7.01 2.18 1.79
N ILE A 57 -7.26 1.04 1.13
CA ILE A 57 -6.38 0.51 0.09
C ILE A 57 -7.10 0.60 -1.24
N HIS A 58 -6.47 1.27 -2.20
CA HIS A 58 -7.01 1.46 -3.53
C HIS A 58 -6.30 0.55 -4.52
N PHE A 59 -7.05 -0.28 -5.24
CA PHE A 59 -6.53 -1.14 -6.30
C PHE A 59 -7.03 -0.68 -7.66
N ALA A 60 -6.18 -0.79 -8.67
CA ALA A 60 -6.58 -0.67 -10.06
C ALA A 60 -7.62 -1.75 -10.41
N PRO A 61 -8.55 -1.48 -11.34
CA PRO A 61 -9.49 -2.48 -11.80
C PRO A 61 -8.74 -3.71 -12.36
N GLY A 62 -9.04 -4.89 -11.82
CA GLY A 62 -8.38 -6.15 -12.18
C GLY A 62 -7.09 -6.47 -11.40
N ALA A 63 -6.57 -5.56 -10.56
CA ALA A 63 -5.39 -5.82 -9.72
C ALA A 63 -5.74 -6.51 -8.39
N PHE A 64 -6.96 -6.31 -7.88
CA PHE A 64 -7.44 -6.98 -6.67
C PHE A 64 -7.96 -8.38 -7.00
N ASP A 65 -7.18 -9.40 -6.66
CA ASP A 65 -7.56 -10.81 -6.76
C ASP A 65 -7.23 -11.57 -5.46
N PRO A 66 -8.20 -11.75 -4.55
CA PRO A 66 -7.95 -12.46 -3.30
C PRO A 66 -7.89 -13.99 -3.47
N HIS A 67 -8.20 -14.53 -4.66
CA HIS A 67 -8.23 -15.96 -4.94
C HIS A 67 -6.96 -16.46 -5.65
N SER A 68 -6.25 -15.58 -6.35
CA SER A 68 -4.95 -15.88 -6.97
C SER A 68 -3.79 -15.70 -5.99
N ASP A 69 -2.76 -16.54 -6.10
CA ASP A 69 -1.53 -16.41 -5.32
C ASP A 69 -0.86 -15.04 -5.55
N THR A 70 -0.79 -14.58 -6.80
CA THR A 70 -0.21 -13.28 -7.15
C THR A 70 -0.99 -12.11 -6.53
N GLY A 71 -2.32 -12.19 -6.50
CA GLY A 71 -3.13 -11.14 -5.89
C GLY A 71 -3.09 -11.17 -4.36
N ARG A 72 -2.96 -12.35 -3.75
CA ARG A 72 -2.69 -12.50 -2.30
C ARG A 72 -1.34 -11.93 -1.90
N GLU A 73 -0.30 -12.13 -2.71
CA GLU A 73 1.02 -11.52 -2.50
C GLU A 73 0.93 -9.99 -2.56
N LEU A 74 0.23 -9.44 -3.56
CA LEU A 74 0.02 -8.00 -3.68
C LEU A 74 -0.74 -7.44 -2.47
N ILE A 75 -1.83 -8.09 -2.05
CA ILE A 75 -2.58 -7.70 -0.84
C ILE A 75 -1.69 -7.73 0.40
N GLY A 76 -0.86 -8.75 0.56
CA GLY A 76 0.10 -8.84 1.66
C GLY A 76 1.14 -7.71 1.65
N HIS A 77 1.60 -7.32 0.45
CA HIS A 77 2.53 -6.19 0.27
C HIS A 77 1.90 -4.87 0.74
N GLU A 78 0.66 -4.59 0.34
CA GLU A 78 -0.06 -3.39 0.77
C GLU A 78 -0.35 -3.39 2.28
N LEU A 79 -0.69 -4.55 2.87
CA LEU A 79 -0.89 -4.66 4.31
C LEU A 79 0.40 -4.40 5.10
N ALA A 80 1.56 -4.80 4.57
CA ALA A 80 2.84 -4.46 5.17
C ALA A 80 3.08 -2.93 5.18
N HIS A 81 2.70 -2.23 4.10
CA HIS A 81 2.73 -0.76 4.06
C HIS A 81 1.83 -0.14 5.13
N VAL A 82 0.64 -0.69 5.37
CA VAL A 82 -0.26 -0.23 6.46
C VAL A 82 0.41 -0.39 7.83
N VAL A 83 1.06 -1.54 8.09
CA VAL A 83 1.77 -1.77 9.37
C VAL A 83 2.91 -0.77 9.53
N GLN A 84 3.68 -0.51 8.46
CA GLN A 84 4.76 0.48 8.47
C GLN A 84 4.24 1.90 8.74
N GLN A 85 3.16 2.31 8.07
CA GLN A 85 2.50 3.60 8.28
C GLN A 85 2.02 3.77 9.72
N ARG A 86 1.36 2.74 10.28
CA ARG A 86 0.87 2.75 11.68
C ARG A 86 1.98 2.70 12.72
N GLY A 87 3.09 2.04 12.39
CA GLY A 87 4.27 1.90 13.23
C GLY A 87 5.10 3.19 13.38
N GLY A 88 4.76 4.26 12.66
CA GLY A 88 5.33 5.58 12.89
C GLY A 88 6.83 5.70 12.59
N VAL A 89 7.37 4.85 11.72
CA VAL A 89 8.61 5.19 11.00
C VAL A 89 8.17 5.77 9.66
N PRO A 90 8.14 7.10 9.49
CA PRO A 90 8.18 7.63 8.14
C PRO A 90 9.47 7.10 7.54
N ALA A 91 9.36 6.20 6.56
CA ALA A 91 10.43 6.02 5.60
C ALA A 91 10.64 7.42 5.02
N ALA A 92 11.71 8.07 5.47
CA ALA A 92 12.14 9.33 4.92
C ALA A 92 12.20 9.12 3.41
N GLN A 93 11.26 9.75 2.70
CA GLN A 93 11.35 9.98 1.28
C GLN A 93 12.53 10.92 1.07
N SER A 94 13.74 10.34 1.08
CA SER A 94 14.97 10.97 0.66
C SER A 94 15.69 9.99 -0.26
N GLU A 95 15.07 9.66 -1.40
CA GLU A 95 15.79 9.05 -2.50
C GLU A 95 15.35 9.67 -3.84
N SER A 96 15.36 11.00 -3.86
CA SER A 96 15.93 11.71 -4.99
C SER A 96 17.36 12.03 -4.58
N LEU A 97 18.35 11.33 -5.12
CA LEU A 97 19.69 11.81 -5.49
C LEU A 97 20.53 10.60 -5.97
N ILE A 98 20.50 10.42 -7.28
CA ILE A 98 21.66 10.17 -8.15
C ILE A 98 22.82 9.27 -7.68
N ASN A 99 22.95 8.13 -8.36
CA ASN A 99 24.17 7.61 -9.02
C ASN A 99 25.56 7.93 -8.41
N GLU A 100 26.17 6.88 -7.82
CA GLU A 100 27.48 6.32 -8.21
C GLU A 100 28.69 7.27 -8.35
N SER A 101 29.64 7.17 -7.41
CA SER A 101 31.05 6.84 -7.71
C SER A 101 31.89 6.77 -6.42
N THR A 102 32.23 5.54 -6.05
CA THR A 102 33.59 5.09 -5.68
C THR A 102 34.59 6.12 -5.13
N ASN A 103 35.07 5.91 -3.91
CA ASN A 103 36.36 5.23 -3.69
C ASN A 103 36.84 5.36 -2.24
N ASN A 104 37.01 4.18 -1.65
CA ASN A 104 37.92 3.88 -0.57
C ASN A 104 39.32 4.49 -0.83
N SER A 105 39.86 5.28 0.10
CA SER A 105 41.27 5.17 0.45
C SER A 105 41.58 5.85 1.78
N SER A 106 41.86 5.01 2.77
CA SER A 106 43.11 5.03 3.54
C SER A 106 43.48 6.28 4.35
N ASN A 107 43.43 6.06 5.66
CA ASN A 107 44.60 6.09 6.55
C ASN A 107 45.01 7.42 7.23
N ASP A 108 45.48 7.19 8.46
CA ASP A 108 46.39 7.99 9.28
C ASP A 108 45.84 9.03 10.28
N ASN A 109 45.68 8.53 11.50
CA ASN A 109 46.47 8.91 12.69
C ASN A 109 46.33 10.32 13.30
N ASN A 110 45.62 10.34 14.42
CA ASN A 110 46.11 10.71 15.77
C ASN A 110 47.49 11.42 15.84
N ASN A 111 47.47 12.74 16.09
CA ASN A 111 48.06 13.38 17.28
C ASN A 111 47.92 14.90 17.21
#